data_AF-A0A7X6RTZ9-F1
#
_entry.id   AF-A0A7X6RTZ9-F1
#
_cell.length_a   1.000
_cell.length_b   1.000
_cell.length_c   1.000
_cell.angle_alpha   90.00
_cell.angle_beta   90.00
_cell.angle_gamma   90.00
#
_symmetry.space_group_name_H-M   'P 1'
#
loop_
_entity.id
_entity.type
_entity.pdbx_description
1 polymer ?
#
loop_
_entity_poly.entity_id
_entity_poly.type
_entity_poly.pdbx_seq_one_letter_code
_entity_poly.pdbx_strand_id
1 'polypeptide(L)'
;MRKITTTKARPAAAALTAVAAVSLLSGCGWPDTARAEPDTTTFPFDGDVLDVVAEGTRTDLVPTDRTDVRVTRWIDAWGDPGVTSTWSLEEGTLRLENSCSGVCVYEDRFRVEVPTGVRVLRDGEPTDLTGR
;
A
#
# COMPACT_ATOMS: atom_id res chain seq x y z
N MET A 1 -37.81 -27.40 43.87
CA MET A 1 -38.78 -27.03 42.81
C MET A 1 -39.09 -25.54 42.90
N ARG A 2 -38.67 -24.75 41.89
CA ARG A 2 -39.40 -23.64 41.25
C ARG A 2 -38.39 -22.85 40.38
N LYS A 3 -38.59 -22.96 39.07
CA LYS A 3 -37.98 -22.12 38.02
C LYS A 3 -38.50 -20.68 38.17
N ILE A 4 -37.74 -19.68 37.74
CA ILE A 4 -38.19 -18.68 36.75
C ILE A 4 -36.95 -18.01 36.14
N THR A 5 -37.02 -17.94 34.82
CA THR A 5 -36.07 -17.51 33.80
C THR A 5 -35.95 -15.99 33.73
N THR A 6 -34.79 -15.44 33.36
CA THR A 6 -34.70 -14.11 32.73
C THR A 6 -33.59 -14.12 31.67
N THR A 7 -34.01 -13.95 30.42
CA THR A 7 -33.18 -13.81 29.22
C THR A 7 -32.93 -12.33 28.93
N LYS A 8 -31.68 -11.94 28.63
CA LYS A 8 -31.23 -10.83 27.74
C LYS A 8 -29.80 -10.43 28.12
N ALA A 9 -28.88 -10.03 27.24
CA ALA A 9 -28.79 -9.94 25.79
C ALA A 9 -27.28 -9.85 25.47
N ARG A 10 -26.81 -10.38 24.33
CA ARG A 10 -25.43 -10.20 23.86
C ARG A 10 -25.24 -8.76 23.37
N PRO A 11 -24.19 -8.02 23.79
CA PRO A 11 -23.79 -6.82 23.07
C PRO A 11 -22.92 -7.24 21.89
N ALA A 12 -23.48 -7.18 20.67
CA ALA A 12 -22.68 -7.10 19.46
C ALA A 12 -22.07 -5.69 19.43
N ALA A 13 -20.77 -5.59 19.72
CA ALA A 13 -20.04 -4.35 19.55
C ALA A 13 -19.86 -4.10 18.05
N ALA A 14 -20.69 -3.22 17.49
CA ALA A 14 -20.49 -2.66 16.17
C ALA A 14 -19.27 -1.73 16.23
N ALA A 15 -18.15 -2.16 15.63
CA ALA A 15 -17.01 -1.30 15.41
C ALA A 15 -17.40 -0.29 14.31
N LEU A 16 -17.67 0.96 14.69
CA LEU A 16 -17.75 2.08 13.76
C LEU A 16 -16.33 2.38 13.26
N THR A 17 -16.01 1.99 12.03
CA THR A 17 -14.86 2.53 11.31
C THR A 17 -15.16 3.96 10.88
N ALA A 18 -14.63 4.93 11.61
CA ALA A 18 -14.67 6.33 11.21
C ALA A 18 -13.74 6.54 10.01
N VAL A 19 -14.30 6.73 8.82
CA VAL A 19 -13.55 7.19 7.64
C VAL A 19 -13.39 8.70 7.78
N ALA A 20 -12.19 9.15 8.14
CA ALA A 20 -11.86 10.57 8.17
C ALA A 20 -11.75 11.09 6.73
N ALA A 21 -12.73 11.86 6.27
CA ALA A 21 -12.62 12.60 5.02
C ALA A 21 -11.79 13.87 5.28
N VAL A 22 -10.58 13.93 4.71
CA VAL A 22 -9.73 15.13 4.75
C VAL A 22 -9.92 15.87 3.43
N SER A 23 -10.41 17.10 3.49
CA SER A 23 -10.60 17.98 2.33
C SER A 23 -9.26 18.58 1.90
N LEU A 24 -8.79 18.23 0.70
CA LEU A 24 -7.58 18.78 0.09
C LEU A 24 -7.90 20.10 -0.64
N LEU A 25 -7.37 21.20 -0.12
CA LEU A 25 -7.28 22.48 -0.82
C LEU A 25 -6.24 22.34 -1.95
N SER A 26 -6.66 22.39 -3.20
CA SER A 26 -5.77 22.45 -4.38
C SER A 26 -5.13 23.84 -4.48
N GLY A 27 -4.03 24.04 -3.77
CA GLY A 27 -3.19 25.22 -3.86
C GLY A 27 -2.20 25.14 -5.03
N CYS A 28 -1.88 26.28 -5.66
CA CYS A 28 -0.80 26.40 -6.63
C CYS A 28 0.54 25.98 -5.98
N GLY A 29 0.99 24.76 -6.24
CA GLY A 29 2.23 24.21 -5.70
C GLY A 29 2.75 23.11 -6.61
N TRP A 30 4.06 22.82 -6.52
CA TRP A 30 4.63 21.64 -7.16
C TRP A 30 3.96 20.37 -6.59
N PRO A 31 3.83 19.31 -7.40
CA PRO A 31 3.30 18.04 -6.93
C PRO A 31 4.06 17.55 -5.68
N ASP A 32 3.33 16.96 -4.75
CA ASP A 32 3.88 16.48 -3.49
C ASP A 32 3.10 15.25 -2.99
N THR A 33 3.77 14.11 -2.96
CA THR A 33 3.19 12.83 -2.51
C THR A 33 2.71 12.85 -1.05
N ALA A 34 3.09 13.85 -0.24
CA ALA A 34 2.55 14.02 1.11
C ALA A 34 1.10 14.50 1.12
N ARG A 35 0.61 15.08 0.02
CA ARG A 35 -0.77 15.58 -0.14
C ARG A 35 -1.66 14.65 -0.97
N ALA A 36 -1.06 13.68 -1.67
CA ALA A 36 -1.81 12.71 -2.46
C ALA A 36 -2.64 11.77 -1.58
N GLU A 37 -3.79 11.35 -2.09
CA GLU A 37 -4.56 10.26 -1.48
C GLU A 37 -3.86 8.92 -1.77
N PRO A 38 -3.64 8.06 -0.75
CA PRO A 38 -3.11 6.72 -0.97
C PRO A 38 -4.07 5.82 -1.76
N ASP A 39 -3.52 5.09 -2.74
CA ASP A 39 -4.15 3.92 -3.34
C ASP A 39 -3.47 2.65 -2.83
N THR A 40 -4.24 1.60 -2.57
CA THR A 40 -3.75 0.38 -1.93
C THR A 40 -4.15 -0.86 -2.71
N THR A 41 -3.23 -1.80 -2.86
CA THR A 41 -3.53 -3.17 -3.27
C THR A 41 -2.80 -4.18 -2.37
N THR A 42 -3.31 -5.41 -2.33
CA THR A 42 -2.74 -6.51 -1.55
C THR A 42 -2.58 -7.73 -2.43
N PHE A 43 -1.43 -8.39 -2.33
CA PHE A 43 -1.12 -9.61 -3.05
C PHE A 43 -0.90 -10.75 -2.05
N PRO A 44 -1.58 -11.91 -2.23
CA PRO A 44 -1.22 -13.10 -1.48
C PRO A 44 0.22 -13.49 -1.82
N PHE A 45 1.00 -13.86 -0.80
CA PHE A 45 2.40 -14.22 -0.99
C PHE A 45 2.86 -15.20 0.09
N ASP A 46 3.35 -16.36 -0.34
CA ASP A 46 3.79 -17.47 0.49
C ASP A 46 5.25 -17.89 0.19
N GLY A 47 5.95 -17.12 -0.64
CA GLY A 47 7.35 -17.36 -0.98
C GLY A 47 8.35 -16.81 0.05
N ASP A 48 9.58 -17.32 -0.01
CA ASP A 48 10.67 -16.89 0.89
C ASP A 48 11.45 -15.66 0.39
N VAL A 49 11.30 -15.31 -0.90
CA VAL A 49 12.05 -14.25 -1.56
C VAL A 49 11.11 -13.39 -2.39
N LEU A 50 11.10 -12.09 -2.13
CA LEU A 50 10.34 -11.10 -2.88
C LEU A 50 11.32 -10.15 -3.57
N ASP A 51 11.29 -10.09 -4.90
CA ASP A 51 11.99 -9.07 -5.67
C ASP A 51 11.05 -7.91 -5.98
N VAL A 52 11.45 -6.69 -5.62
CA VAL A 52 10.66 -5.48 -5.87
C VAL A 52 11.31 -4.68 -6.99
N VAL A 53 10.60 -4.59 -8.11
CA VAL A 53 11.01 -3.85 -9.31
C VAL A 53 10.10 -2.62 -9.45
N ALA A 54 10.69 -1.42 -9.35
CA ALA A 54 9.91 -0.18 -9.24
C ALA A 54 10.30 0.90 -10.27
N GLU A 55 11.09 0.56 -11.30
CA GLU A 55 11.48 1.46 -12.41
C GLU A 55 12.03 2.82 -11.94
N GLY A 56 12.78 2.83 -10.83
CA GLY A 56 13.36 4.04 -10.24
C GLY A 56 12.41 4.87 -9.37
N THR A 57 11.15 4.48 -9.25
CA THR A 57 10.17 5.13 -8.35
C THR A 57 10.59 4.97 -6.90
N ARG A 58 10.57 6.06 -6.13
CA ARG A 58 10.87 6.01 -4.70
C ARG A 58 9.98 4.99 -4.01
N THR A 59 10.59 3.99 -3.37
CA THR A 59 9.85 2.87 -2.79
C THR A 59 10.37 2.56 -1.40
N ASP A 60 9.56 2.83 -0.38
CA ASP A 60 9.85 2.49 1.01
C ASP A 60 9.46 1.01 1.24
N LEU A 61 10.42 0.19 1.65
CA LEU A 61 10.20 -1.23 1.96
C LEU A 61 10.12 -1.38 3.49
N VAL A 62 9.06 -2.00 4.00
CA VAL A 62 8.78 -2.06 5.44
C VAL A 62 8.39 -3.49 5.85
N PRO A 63 9.09 -4.12 6.81
CA PRO A 63 8.70 -5.43 7.31
C PRO A 63 7.52 -5.26 8.29
N THR A 64 6.56 -6.17 8.22
CA THR A 64 5.35 -6.15 9.07
C THR A 64 4.98 -7.56 9.54
N ASP A 65 4.04 -7.66 10.47
CA ASP A 65 3.46 -8.92 10.96
C ASP A 65 2.35 -9.48 10.04
N ARG A 66 2.13 -8.84 8.88
CA ARG A 66 1.18 -9.33 7.87
C ARG A 66 1.70 -10.60 7.21
N THR A 67 0.77 -11.37 6.65
CA THR A 67 1.04 -12.58 5.86
C THR A 67 0.89 -12.36 4.36
N ASP A 68 0.49 -11.15 3.93
CA ASP A 68 0.38 -10.74 2.54
C ASP A 68 1.39 -9.64 2.23
N VAL A 69 1.63 -9.39 0.94
CA VAL A 69 2.36 -8.20 0.50
C VAL A 69 1.34 -7.11 0.25
N ARG A 70 1.47 -5.98 0.95
CA ARG A 70 0.60 -4.82 0.75
C ARG A 70 1.39 -3.69 0.12
N VAL A 71 0.86 -3.12 -0.95
CA VAL A 71 1.47 -1.98 -1.62
C VAL A 71 0.54 -0.79 -1.49
N THR A 72 1.10 0.34 -1.08
CA THR A 72 0.42 1.64 -1.07
C THR A 72 1.16 2.60 -2.00
N ARG A 73 0.43 3.33 -2.84
CA ARG A 73 0.95 4.32 -3.78
C ARG A 73 0.40 5.69 -3.46
N TRP A 74 1.23 6.69 -3.66
CA TRP A 74 0.83 8.09 -3.70
C TRP A 74 1.30 8.66 -5.04
N ILE A 75 0.40 9.26 -5.80
CA ILE A 75 0.73 10.07 -6.98
C ILE A 75 0.06 11.42 -6.76
N ASP A 76 0.86 12.49 -6.78
CA ASP A 76 0.33 13.84 -6.94
C ASP A 76 0.78 14.35 -8.31
N ALA A 77 -0.13 15.00 -9.02
CA ALA A 77 0.15 15.43 -10.38
C ALA A 77 -0.70 16.67 -10.72
N TRP A 78 -0.14 17.57 -11.52
CA TRP A 78 -0.83 18.81 -11.88
C TRP A 78 -1.53 18.70 -13.24
N GLY A 79 -2.77 19.17 -13.32
CA GLY A 79 -3.57 19.24 -14.55
C GLY A 79 -4.45 18.01 -14.75
N ASP A 80 -4.50 17.49 -15.98
CA ASP A 80 -5.06 16.18 -16.33
C ASP A 80 -3.92 15.31 -16.90
N PRO A 81 -2.98 14.88 -16.04
CA PRO A 81 -1.81 14.17 -16.50
C PRO A 81 -2.23 12.73 -16.69
N GLY A 82 -2.08 12.19 -17.90
CA GLY A 82 -2.40 10.80 -18.24
C GLY A 82 -1.46 9.80 -17.59
N VAL A 83 -1.34 9.85 -16.25
CA VAL A 83 -0.53 8.98 -15.42
C VAL A 83 -1.30 7.69 -15.22
N THR A 84 -0.67 6.60 -15.65
CA THR A 84 -1.14 5.24 -15.47
C THR A 84 -0.26 4.53 -14.46
N SER A 85 -0.81 3.49 -13.85
CA SER A 85 -0.11 2.77 -12.81
C SER A 85 -0.46 1.29 -12.88
N THR A 86 0.56 0.45 -12.96
CA THR A 86 0.45 -1.00 -13.16
C THR A 86 1.19 -1.72 -12.03
N TRP A 87 0.57 -2.77 -11.52
CA TRP A 87 1.02 -3.48 -10.32
C TRP A 87 0.75 -4.97 -10.55
N SER A 88 1.78 -5.80 -10.41
CA SER A 88 1.60 -7.25 -10.48
C SER A 88 2.56 -7.95 -9.55
N LEU A 89 2.14 -9.10 -9.04
CA LEU A 89 2.97 -10.02 -8.28
C LEU A 89 2.93 -11.37 -9.00
N GLU A 90 4.05 -11.76 -9.59
CA GLU A 90 4.16 -12.98 -10.37
C GLU A 90 5.51 -13.65 -10.07
N GLU A 91 5.49 -14.93 -9.73
CA GLU A 91 6.69 -15.74 -9.51
C GLU A 91 7.69 -15.10 -8.51
N GLY A 92 7.16 -14.45 -7.47
CA GLY A 92 7.97 -13.77 -6.44
C GLY A 92 8.55 -12.41 -6.87
N THR A 93 8.17 -11.90 -8.04
CA THR A 93 8.51 -10.56 -8.50
C THR A 93 7.30 -9.63 -8.37
N LEU A 94 7.43 -8.59 -7.55
CA LEU A 94 6.50 -7.47 -7.46
C LEU A 94 6.94 -6.38 -8.43
N ARG A 95 6.19 -6.20 -9.52
CA ARG A 95 6.42 -5.11 -10.48
C ARG A 95 5.50 -3.95 -10.18
N LEU A 96 6.09 -2.77 -10.02
CA LEU A 96 5.42 -1.51 -9.74
C LEU A 96 5.84 -0.50 -10.80
N GLU A 97 4.88 -0.05 -11.60
CA GLU A 97 5.13 0.95 -12.64
C GLU A 97 4.16 2.10 -12.46
N ASN A 98 4.69 3.32 -12.45
CA ASN A 98 3.94 4.51 -12.77
C ASN A 98 4.52 5.08 -14.05
N SER A 99 3.65 5.39 -15.00
CA SER A 99 4.06 5.92 -16.29
C SER A 99 3.13 7.05 -16.68
N CYS A 100 3.63 7.99 -17.49
CA CYS A 100 2.80 9.06 -18.02
C CYS A 100 2.85 9.08 -19.54
N SER A 101 1.67 9.20 -20.15
CA SER A 101 1.53 9.37 -21.59
C SER A 101 1.65 10.84 -21.98
N GLY A 102 2.88 11.37 -22.05
CA GLY A 102 3.14 12.73 -22.54
C GLY A 102 4.03 13.57 -21.61
N VAL A 103 3.89 14.89 -21.70
CA VAL A 103 4.59 15.84 -20.82
C VAL A 103 3.80 15.99 -19.53
N CYS A 104 4.34 15.45 -18.44
CA CYS A 104 3.68 15.42 -17.14
C CYS A 104 4.64 15.94 -16.08
N VAL A 105 4.08 16.65 -15.10
CA VAL A 105 4.79 17.03 -13.88
C VAL A 105 4.04 16.34 -12.74
N TYR A 106 4.65 15.29 -12.20
CA TYR A 106 4.10 14.50 -11.12
C TYR A 106 5.21 14.05 -10.17
N GLU A 107 4.82 13.78 -8.93
CA GLU A 107 5.65 13.16 -7.92
C GLU A 107 4.93 11.90 -7.45
N ASP A 108 5.69 10.83 -7.27
CA ASP A 108 5.15 9.54 -6.91
C ASP A 108 6.04 8.79 -5.92
N ARG A 109 5.41 7.88 -5.17
CA ARG A 109 6.11 6.95 -4.31
C ARG A 109 5.26 5.72 -4.03
N PHE A 110 5.95 4.65 -3.67
CA PHE A 110 5.36 3.44 -3.13
C PHE A 110 5.82 3.20 -1.69
N ARG A 111 4.98 2.50 -0.93
CA ARG A 111 5.36 1.77 0.27
C ARG A 111 4.95 0.32 0.08
N VAL A 112 5.89 -0.60 0.27
CA VAL A 112 5.64 -2.04 0.25
C VAL A 112 5.80 -2.57 1.67
N GLU A 113 4.71 -3.06 2.22
CA GLU A 113 4.69 -3.81 3.48
C GLU A 113 4.88 -5.29 3.17
N VAL A 114 5.93 -5.88 3.71
CA VAL A 114 6.38 -7.25 3.43
C VAL A 114 6.22 -8.11 4.68
N PRO A 115 5.79 -9.37 4.57
CA PRO A 115 5.81 -10.30 5.70
C PRO A 115 7.21 -10.44 6.30
N THR A 116 7.28 -10.44 7.62
CA THR A 116 8.54 -10.70 8.34
C THR A 116 9.08 -12.09 7.97
N GLY A 117 10.39 -12.21 7.78
CA GLY A 117 11.07 -13.45 7.39
C GLY A 117 11.28 -13.63 5.88
N VAL A 118 10.58 -12.85 5.05
CA VAL A 118 10.82 -12.82 3.60
C VAL A 118 12.11 -12.05 3.31
N ARG A 119 12.98 -12.63 2.48
CA ARG A 119 14.16 -11.94 1.95
C ARG A 119 13.74 -11.00 0.83
N VAL A 120 14.08 -9.71 0.95
CA VAL A 120 13.70 -8.70 -0.03
C VAL A 120 14.87 -8.33 -0.93
N LEU A 121 14.63 -8.38 -2.24
CA LEU A 121 15.51 -7.85 -3.27
C LEU A 121 14.92 -6.54 -3.83
N ARG A 122 15.79 -5.69 -4.35
CA ARG A 122 15.45 -4.50 -5.12
C ARG A 122 16.12 -4.63 -6.47
N ASP A 123 15.32 -4.77 -7.52
CA ASP A 123 15.81 -4.94 -8.89
C ASP A 123 16.86 -6.08 -8.98
N GLY A 124 16.60 -7.19 -8.30
CA GLY A 124 17.48 -8.36 -8.22
C GLY A 124 18.60 -8.28 -7.17
N GLU A 125 18.87 -7.11 -6.58
CA GLU A 125 19.93 -6.91 -5.61
C GLU A 125 19.45 -7.06 -4.16
N PRO A 126 20.19 -7.77 -3.28
CA PRO A 126 19.80 -7.91 -1.88
C PRO A 126 19.67 -6.57 -1.15
N THR A 127 18.65 -6.45 -0.29
CA THR A 127 18.48 -5.31 0.61
C THR A 127 18.87 -5.66 2.04
N ASP A 128 19.12 -4.65 2.88
CA ASP A 128 19.36 -4.83 4.32
C ASP A 128 18.08 -5.18 5.10
N LEU A 129 16.93 -5.26 4.44
CA LEU A 129 15.69 -5.70 5.06
C LEU A 129 15.73 -7.20 5.30
N THR A 130 16.14 -7.54 6.51
CA THR A 130 15.93 -8.85 7.10
C THR A 130 14.85 -8.71 8.14
N GLY A 131 13.67 -9.29 7.91
CA GLY A 131 12.63 -9.35 8.94
C GLY A 131 13.13 -10.16 10.13
N ARG A 132 13.42 -9.48 11.24
CA ARG A 132 13.77 -10.09 12.53
C ARG A 132 13.05 -9.35 13.65
#